data_AF-A0AB34GS23-F1
#
_entry.id   AF-A0AB34GS23-F1
#
_cell.length_a   1.000
_cell.length_b   1.000
_cell.length_c   1.000
_cell.angle_alpha   90.00
_cell.angle_beta   90.00
_cell.angle_gamma   90.00
#
_symmetry.space_group_name_H-M   'P 1'
#
loop_
_entity.id
_entity.type
_entity.pdbx_description
1 polymer ?
#
loop_
_entity_poly.entity_id
_entity_poly.type
_entity_poly.pdbx_seq_one_letter_code
_entity_poly.pdbx_strand_id
1 'polypeptide(L)'
;MSKGSEAERARYDWDCRGVTDLASAKVSHLYGFGLMDAEAMVMEAEKWTTVPQQHVCVESTDRQIKTVRPNSAVRSVYKASGCSDNPNHHVGYLEHVVVRITITHPRRGDLAIYLTSPSGTRSQLLANRLFDHSMEGFKNWEFMTIHCWGERAAGDWILEVYDTPSQLRNFKTPGKLKEWSLVLYGTSVQPYSPTNEFPKVERVRYSRVEDPTDDYGTEDYAGPCDPECSEVGCDGPGPDHCNDCLHYYYKLKNNTRICVSSCPSGHYHADKKRCRKCAPNCESCFGSHGDQCLSCKYGYFLNEETNSCVTHCPDGSYQDTKKNLCRKCSENCKTCTESDNCTECREGLSLQGSRCAVACEDGRYFNGQDCQPCHRFCATCAGAGAGGCINCTEGYFMEDGRCVQSCSISHYFDHSSENGYKSCKKFTQRAMTDSSLTIVEKTGGNFRCGLASSTLPPSIC
;
A
#
# COMPACT_ATOMS: atom_id res chain seq x y z
N MET A 1 -25.73 -36.97 -21.90
CA MET A 1 -26.00 -35.65 -22.49
C MET A 1 -26.56 -34.77 -21.40
N SER A 2 -25.88 -33.65 -21.19
CA SER A 2 -25.79 -32.82 -19.99
C SER A 2 -27.03 -31.95 -19.77
N LYS A 3 -27.44 -31.84 -18.50
CA LYS A 3 -28.39 -30.85 -17.97
C LYS A 3 -27.71 -29.47 -17.94
N GLY A 4 -28.34 -28.45 -18.52
CA GLY A 4 -27.93 -27.05 -18.42
C GLY A 4 -28.80 -26.32 -17.41
N SER A 5 -28.18 -25.83 -16.35
CA SER A 5 -28.76 -25.14 -15.19
C SER A 5 -29.25 -23.73 -15.52
N GLU A 6 -30.50 -23.44 -15.15
CA GLU A 6 -31.01 -22.09 -14.89
C GLU A 6 -30.20 -21.47 -13.75
N ALA A 7 -29.35 -20.49 -14.07
CA ALA A 7 -28.71 -19.62 -13.09
C ALA A 7 -29.58 -18.38 -12.91
N GLU A 8 -30.11 -18.24 -11.70
CA GLU A 8 -30.96 -17.14 -11.25
C GLU A 8 -30.36 -15.74 -11.49
N ARG A 9 -31.28 -14.87 -11.86
CA ARG A 9 -31.18 -13.44 -12.16
C ARG A 9 -30.85 -12.65 -10.89
N ALA A 10 -29.57 -12.38 -10.62
CA ALA A 10 -29.16 -11.43 -9.58
C ALA A 10 -29.44 -9.99 -10.04
N ARG A 11 -30.53 -9.42 -9.52
CA ARG A 11 -30.97 -8.02 -9.64
C ARG A 11 -29.89 -7.11 -9.03
N TYR A 12 -29.46 -6.07 -9.74
CA TYR A 12 -28.51 -5.08 -9.22
C TYR A 12 -29.03 -4.48 -7.91
N ASP A 13 -28.25 -4.61 -6.84
CA ASP A 13 -28.54 -4.16 -5.47
C ASP A 13 -28.38 -2.64 -5.36
N TRP A 14 -29.30 -1.91 -5.99
CA TRP A 14 -29.53 -0.49 -5.73
C TRP A 14 -30.71 -0.40 -4.76
N ASP A 15 -30.50 0.12 -3.54
CA ASP A 15 -31.61 0.38 -2.63
C ASP A 15 -32.39 1.59 -3.16
N CYS A 16 -33.56 1.32 -3.73
CA CYS A 16 -34.36 2.30 -4.46
C CYS A 16 -35.32 3.03 -3.51
N ARG A 17 -35.05 4.30 -3.21
CA ARG A 17 -36.11 5.26 -2.82
C ARG A 17 -35.98 6.56 -3.60
N GLY A 18 -37.13 7.11 -3.99
CA GLY A 18 -37.27 8.27 -4.86
C GLY A 18 -36.58 9.52 -4.31
N VAL A 19 -35.87 10.23 -5.19
CA VAL A 19 -34.95 11.31 -4.81
C VAL A 19 -35.70 12.63 -4.62
N THR A 20 -35.66 13.18 -3.41
CA THR A 20 -36.06 14.59 -3.13
C THR A 20 -35.06 15.33 -2.21
N ASP A 21 -34.07 14.63 -1.62
CA ASP A 21 -33.01 15.20 -0.74
C ASP A 21 -31.75 14.28 -0.79
N LEU A 22 -30.58 14.75 -0.33
CA LEU A 22 -29.31 13.97 -0.23
C LEU A 22 -29.47 12.68 0.60
N ALA A 23 -30.39 12.67 1.56
CA ALA A 23 -30.80 11.48 2.32
C ALA A 23 -31.47 10.37 1.47
N SER A 24 -31.72 10.63 0.18
CA SER A 24 -32.26 9.67 -0.80
C SER A 24 -31.29 9.39 -1.95
N ALA A 25 -30.00 9.74 -1.79
CA ALA A 25 -28.97 9.47 -2.77
C ALA A 25 -28.74 7.97 -2.96
N LYS A 26 -28.60 7.53 -4.21
CA LYS A 26 -28.32 6.14 -4.55
C LYS A 26 -26.87 5.81 -4.16
N VAL A 27 -26.68 4.70 -3.46
CA VAL A 27 -25.38 4.26 -2.97
C VAL A 27 -25.15 2.78 -3.24
N SER A 28 -23.91 2.42 -3.57
CA SER A 28 -23.45 1.07 -3.84
C SER A 28 -22.27 0.69 -2.95
N HIS A 29 -22.26 -0.54 -2.44
CA HIS A 29 -21.11 -1.09 -1.70
C HIS A 29 -19.82 -1.18 -2.52
N LEU A 30 -19.92 -1.21 -3.85
CA LEU A 30 -18.77 -1.31 -4.75
C LEU A 30 -18.28 0.06 -5.26
N TYR A 31 -19.19 1.03 -5.35
CA TYR A 31 -18.96 2.29 -6.05
C TYR A 31 -19.25 3.53 -5.20
N GLY A 32 -19.65 3.39 -3.94
CA GLY A 32 -20.09 4.50 -3.10
C GLY A 32 -21.27 5.22 -3.75
N PHE A 33 -21.21 6.56 -3.81
CA PHE A 33 -22.21 7.39 -4.47
C PHE A 33 -22.14 7.39 -6.00
N GLY A 34 -21.24 6.61 -6.60
CA GLY A 34 -21.11 6.47 -8.04
C GLY A 34 -19.83 7.09 -8.59
N LEU A 35 -19.84 7.36 -9.89
CA LEU A 35 -18.71 7.96 -10.59
C LEU A 35 -18.58 9.44 -10.20
N MET A 36 -17.34 9.90 -10.00
CA MET A 36 -17.07 11.31 -9.75
C MET A 36 -17.30 12.13 -11.03
N ASP A 37 -18.09 13.20 -10.92
CA ASP A 37 -18.32 14.16 -11.99
C ASP A 37 -17.47 15.42 -11.72
N ALA A 38 -16.36 15.55 -12.44
CA ALA A 38 -15.41 16.63 -12.22
C ALA A 38 -16.00 18.01 -12.53
N GLU A 39 -16.89 18.11 -13.52
CA GLU A 39 -17.55 19.36 -13.90
C GLU A 39 -18.57 19.76 -12.83
N ALA A 40 -19.44 18.84 -12.42
CA ALA A 40 -20.42 19.10 -11.36
C ALA A 40 -19.72 19.44 -10.03
N MET A 41 -18.59 18.82 -9.71
CA MET A 41 -17.81 19.13 -8.52
C MET A 41 -17.29 20.56 -8.52
N VAL A 42 -16.71 21.05 -9.63
CA VAL A 42 -16.21 22.43 -9.68
C VAL A 42 -17.34 23.45 -9.71
N MET A 43 -18.44 23.17 -10.42
CA MET A 43 -19.64 24.02 -10.41
C MET A 43 -20.27 24.10 -9.02
N GLU A 44 -20.31 23.00 -8.28
CA GLU A 44 -20.83 23.00 -6.90
C GLU A 44 -19.86 23.72 -5.95
N ALA A 45 -18.55 23.58 -6.16
CA ALA A 45 -17.53 24.24 -5.34
C ALA A 45 -17.59 25.78 -5.41
N GLU A 46 -17.94 26.36 -6.56
CA GLU A 46 -18.05 27.82 -6.73
C GLU A 46 -19.16 28.44 -5.86
N LYS A 47 -20.27 27.71 -5.69
CA LYS A 47 -21.42 28.13 -4.86
C LYS A 47 -21.42 27.47 -3.48
N TRP A 48 -20.36 26.74 -3.13
CA TRP A 48 -20.31 25.97 -1.91
C TRP A 48 -20.26 26.87 -0.69
N THR A 49 -21.13 26.59 0.28
CA THR A 49 -21.09 27.23 1.59
C THR A 49 -20.50 26.26 2.59
N THR A 50 -19.61 26.76 3.45
CA THR A 50 -18.98 25.93 4.48
C THR A 50 -20.06 25.34 5.38
N VAL A 51 -20.03 24.01 5.53
CA VAL A 51 -20.99 23.29 6.37
C VAL A 51 -20.83 23.68 7.85
N PRO A 52 -21.89 23.48 8.67
CA PRO A 52 -21.83 23.70 10.11
C PRO A 52 -20.70 22.91 10.79
N GLN A 53 -20.37 23.28 12.02
CA GLN A 53 -19.35 22.59 12.81
C GLN A 53 -19.68 21.09 12.95
N GLN A 54 -18.68 20.25 12.68
CA GLN A 54 -18.78 18.81 12.89
C GLN A 54 -18.79 18.50 14.39
N HIS A 55 -19.76 17.68 14.79
CA HIS A 55 -19.95 17.14 16.12
C HIS A 55 -19.71 15.62 16.11
N VAL A 56 -19.37 15.07 17.27
CA VAL A 56 -19.18 13.63 17.47
C VAL A 56 -20.05 13.18 18.64
N CYS A 57 -20.98 12.27 18.35
CA CYS A 57 -21.84 11.63 19.34
C CYS A 57 -21.39 10.18 19.57
N VAL A 58 -21.00 9.86 20.80
CA VAL A 58 -20.67 8.50 21.22
C VAL A 58 -21.86 7.93 21.98
N GLU A 59 -22.56 6.98 21.38
CA GLU A 59 -23.71 6.33 21.98
C GLU A 59 -23.29 5.26 23.00
N SER A 60 -24.21 4.92 23.90
CA SER A 60 -23.94 3.90 24.92
C SER A 60 -23.74 2.50 24.31
N THR A 61 -22.93 1.68 24.97
CA THR A 61 -22.64 0.33 24.49
C THR A 61 -23.75 -0.65 24.89
N ASP A 62 -24.32 -1.32 23.89
CA ASP A 62 -25.17 -2.50 24.11
C ASP A 62 -24.27 -3.70 24.44
N ARG A 63 -24.33 -4.16 25.70
CA ARG A 63 -23.55 -5.30 26.22
C ARG A 63 -24.35 -6.59 26.30
N GLN A 64 -25.52 -6.66 25.66
CA GLN A 64 -26.32 -7.87 25.66
C GLN A 64 -25.65 -8.93 24.80
N ILE A 65 -25.20 -10.02 25.44
CA ILE A 65 -24.57 -11.13 24.74
C ILE A 65 -25.62 -11.86 23.89
N LYS A 66 -25.41 -11.92 22.58
CA LYS A 66 -26.29 -12.61 21.63
C LYS A 66 -25.55 -13.74 20.93
N THR A 67 -26.13 -14.93 20.98
CA THR A 67 -25.57 -16.13 20.34
C THR A 67 -25.89 -16.11 18.84
N VAL A 68 -24.84 -16.11 18.01
CA VAL A 68 -24.93 -16.20 16.55
C VAL A 68 -24.89 -17.67 16.15
N ARG A 69 -26.06 -18.24 15.82
CA ARG A 69 -26.16 -19.65 15.42
C ARG A 69 -25.89 -19.79 13.92
N PRO A 70 -25.35 -20.94 13.46
CA PRO A 70 -25.19 -21.21 12.03
C PRO A 70 -26.52 -21.09 11.28
N ASN A 71 -26.50 -20.58 10.05
CA ASN A 71 -27.68 -20.36 9.21
C ASN A 71 -28.73 -19.44 9.85
N SER A 72 -28.33 -18.57 10.77
CA SER A 72 -29.24 -17.61 11.40
C SER A 72 -28.65 -16.21 11.40
N ALA A 73 -29.55 -15.23 11.49
CA ALA A 73 -29.21 -13.83 11.69
C ALA A 73 -29.51 -13.45 13.15
N VAL A 74 -28.54 -12.83 13.81
CA VAL A 74 -28.78 -12.13 15.07
C VAL A 74 -29.10 -10.69 14.75
N ARG A 75 -30.26 -10.22 15.23
CA ARG A 75 -30.70 -8.83 15.12
C ARG A 75 -30.58 -8.13 16.47
N SER A 76 -29.84 -7.03 16.53
CA SER A 76 -29.80 -6.11 17.68
C SER A 76 -30.33 -4.74 17.30
N VAL A 77 -31.26 -4.21 18.07
CA VAL A 77 -31.83 -2.88 17.86
C VAL A 77 -31.34 -1.96 18.97
N TYR A 78 -30.80 -0.81 18.60
CA TYR A 78 -30.37 0.23 19.52
C TYR A 78 -31.05 1.54 19.15
N LYS A 79 -31.71 2.18 20.11
CA LYS A 79 -32.40 3.45 19.90
C LYS A 79 -31.46 4.61 20.20
N ALA A 80 -30.88 5.19 19.16
CA ALA A 80 -29.95 6.31 19.28
C ALA A 80 -30.71 7.63 19.49
N SER A 81 -30.13 8.50 20.32
CA SER A 81 -30.63 9.86 20.55
C SER A 81 -29.94 10.89 19.64
N GLY A 82 -28.78 10.54 19.09
CA GLY A 82 -27.91 11.52 18.43
C GLY A 82 -27.34 12.52 19.43
N CYS A 83 -27.21 12.12 20.71
CA CYS A 83 -26.73 12.96 21.81
C CYS A 83 -27.50 14.28 21.94
N SER A 84 -28.82 14.25 21.73
CA SER A 84 -29.72 15.42 21.79
C SER A 84 -29.61 16.23 23.09
N ASP A 85 -29.22 15.55 24.18
CA ASP A 85 -29.15 16.14 25.51
C ASP A 85 -27.91 17.03 25.70
N ASN A 86 -26.90 16.91 24.83
CA ASN A 86 -25.66 17.69 24.90
C ASN A 86 -25.41 18.46 23.60
N PRO A 87 -25.63 19.79 23.59
CA PRO A 87 -25.48 20.61 22.39
C PRO A 87 -24.11 20.52 21.72
N ASN A 88 -23.03 20.32 22.49
CA ASN A 88 -21.66 20.25 21.96
C ASN A 88 -21.36 18.91 21.26
N HIS A 89 -22.17 17.89 21.53
CA HIS A 89 -22.02 16.54 20.96
C HIS A 89 -23.22 16.14 20.11
N HIS A 90 -24.24 16.98 20.02
CA HIS A 90 -25.47 16.67 19.32
C HIS A 90 -25.21 16.52 17.82
N VAL A 91 -25.50 15.34 17.28
CA VAL A 91 -25.51 15.08 15.85
C VAL A 91 -26.97 14.90 15.44
N GLY A 92 -27.48 15.82 14.64
CA GLY A 92 -28.81 15.76 14.05
C GLY A 92 -28.80 15.09 12.69
N TYR A 93 -27.80 15.42 11.87
CA TYR A 93 -27.62 14.94 10.50
C TYR A 93 -26.26 14.26 10.35
N LEU A 94 -26.25 13.08 9.74
CA LEU A 94 -25.09 12.21 9.65
C LEU A 94 -24.13 12.61 8.53
N GLU A 95 -22.85 12.33 8.74
CA GLU A 95 -21.82 12.24 7.70
C GLU A 95 -21.38 10.78 7.58
N HIS A 96 -20.57 10.32 8.53
CA HIS A 96 -20.14 8.93 8.61
C HIS A 96 -20.49 8.33 9.97
N VAL A 97 -20.72 7.02 9.98
CA VAL A 97 -21.10 6.26 11.17
C VAL A 97 -20.11 5.15 11.39
N VAL A 98 -19.63 5.04 12.63
CA VAL A 98 -18.74 3.98 13.07
C VAL A 98 -19.48 3.04 14.00
N VAL A 99 -19.39 1.74 13.73
CA VAL A 99 -19.90 0.66 14.58
C VAL A 99 -18.73 -0.06 15.22
N ARG A 100 -18.63 0.03 16.54
CA ARG A 100 -17.64 -0.70 17.32
C ARG A 100 -18.21 -2.05 17.71
N ILE A 101 -17.58 -3.15 17.32
CA ILE A 101 -18.09 -4.50 17.58
C ILE A 101 -17.04 -5.36 18.31
N THR A 102 -17.50 -6.06 19.34
CA THR A 102 -16.78 -7.18 19.95
C THR A 102 -17.58 -8.47 19.75
N ILE A 103 -17.07 -9.38 18.92
CA ILE A 103 -17.69 -10.66 18.59
C ILE A 103 -16.65 -11.78 18.58
N THR A 104 -16.99 -12.92 19.18
CA THR A 104 -16.18 -14.14 19.10
C THR A 104 -16.81 -15.11 18.12
N HIS A 105 -16.03 -15.71 17.23
CA HIS A 105 -16.54 -16.67 16.23
C HIS A 105 -15.51 -17.78 15.96
N PRO A 106 -15.93 -19.05 15.78
CA PRO A 106 -15.01 -20.14 15.44
C PRO A 106 -14.36 -20.00 14.06
N ARG A 107 -14.89 -19.13 13.19
CA ARG A 107 -14.28 -18.79 11.90
C ARG A 107 -14.75 -17.44 11.40
N ARG A 108 -13.94 -16.41 11.50
CA ARG A 108 -14.32 -15.03 11.24
C ARG A 108 -14.82 -14.79 9.80
N GLY A 109 -14.32 -15.51 8.80
CA GLY A 109 -14.73 -15.37 7.41
C GLY A 109 -16.16 -15.81 7.07
N ASP A 110 -16.81 -16.55 7.97
CA ASP A 110 -18.20 -17.02 7.82
C ASP A 110 -19.22 -15.93 8.23
N LEU A 111 -18.75 -14.82 8.81
CA LEU A 111 -19.59 -13.72 9.26
C LEU A 111 -19.89 -12.73 8.13
N ALA A 112 -21.16 -12.32 8.04
CA ALA A 112 -21.54 -11.08 7.38
C ALA A 112 -22.25 -10.16 8.36
N ILE A 113 -21.94 -8.87 8.30
CA ILE A 113 -22.45 -7.86 9.23
C ILE A 113 -23.10 -6.73 8.43
N TYR A 114 -24.32 -6.37 8.82
CA TYR A 114 -25.08 -5.27 8.22
C TYR A 114 -25.56 -4.32 9.30
N LEU A 115 -25.64 -3.04 8.95
CA LEU A 115 -26.23 -1.99 9.77
C LEU A 115 -27.35 -1.32 8.99
N THR A 116 -28.52 -1.16 9.60
CA THR A 116 -29.62 -0.37 9.03
C THR A 116 -29.83 0.89 9.85
N SER A 117 -29.82 2.04 9.17
CA SER A 117 -30.08 3.35 9.77
C SER A 117 -31.57 3.55 10.12
N PRO A 118 -31.93 4.58 10.92
CA PRO A 118 -33.32 4.91 11.22
C PRO A 118 -34.16 5.22 9.98
N SER A 119 -33.56 5.77 8.93
CA SER A 119 -34.24 6.01 7.64
C SER A 119 -34.39 4.73 6.81
N GLY A 120 -33.75 3.64 7.24
CA GLY A 120 -33.83 2.30 6.66
C GLY A 120 -32.76 1.99 5.62
N THR A 121 -31.71 2.81 5.50
CA THR A 121 -30.59 2.54 4.62
C THR A 121 -29.74 1.41 5.18
N ARG A 122 -29.58 0.34 4.39
CA ARG A 122 -28.86 -0.86 4.80
C ARG A 122 -27.42 -0.83 4.28
N SER A 123 -26.47 -0.91 5.20
CA SER A 123 -25.04 -0.91 4.95
C SER A 123 -24.40 -2.27 5.27
N GLN A 124 -23.85 -2.97 4.29
CA GLN A 124 -22.92 -4.08 4.50
C GLN A 124 -21.58 -3.58 5.08
N LEU A 125 -21.33 -3.90 6.35
CA LEU A 125 -20.09 -3.56 7.06
C LEU A 125 -19.01 -4.65 6.89
N LEU A 126 -19.45 -5.89 6.73
CA LEU A 126 -18.59 -7.04 6.49
C LEU A 126 -19.30 -8.01 5.57
N ALA A 127 -18.67 -8.33 4.43
CA ALA A 127 -19.08 -9.44 3.58
C ALA A 127 -18.39 -10.73 4.01
N ASN A 128 -18.94 -11.88 3.61
CA ASN A 128 -18.29 -13.17 3.81
C ASN A 128 -16.92 -13.20 3.12
N ARG A 129 -15.91 -13.75 3.79
CA ARG A 129 -14.53 -13.83 3.29
C ARG A 129 -14.03 -15.27 3.31
N LEU A 130 -14.10 -15.92 2.15
CA LEU A 130 -13.83 -17.36 2.00
C LEU A 130 -12.47 -17.83 2.53
N PHE A 131 -11.44 -16.99 2.47
CA PHE A 131 -10.07 -17.33 2.90
C PHE A 131 -9.72 -16.88 4.32
N ASP A 132 -10.68 -16.29 5.05
CA ASP A 132 -10.46 -15.85 6.43
C ASP A 132 -10.82 -16.97 7.41
N HIS A 133 -9.81 -17.74 7.82
CA HIS A 133 -9.95 -18.87 8.74
C HIS A 133 -9.70 -18.49 10.22
N SER A 134 -9.51 -17.20 10.53
CA SER A 134 -9.15 -16.76 11.89
C SER A 134 -10.25 -17.08 12.93
N MET A 135 -9.82 -17.47 14.14
CA MET A 135 -10.68 -17.72 15.30
C MET A 135 -10.71 -16.54 16.30
N GLU A 136 -9.98 -15.46 16.02
CA GLU A 136 -9.85 -14.33 16.95
C GLU A 136 -11.12 -13.50 17.06
N GLY A 137 -12.02 -13.61 16.07
CA GLY A 137 -13.21 -12.77 15.97
C GLY A 137 -12.84 -11.29 15.75
N PHE A 138 -13.60 -10.40 16.36
CA PHE A 138 -13.31 -8.97 16.42
C PHE A 138 -13.39 -8.49 17.86
N LYS A 139 -12.46 -7.62 18.27
CA LYS A 139 -12.41 -7.02 19.60
C LYS A 139 -12.35 -5.51 19.44
N ASN A 140 -13.41 -4.81 19.86
CA ASN A 140 -13.56 -3.37 19.69
C ASN A 140 -13.17 -2.89 18.28
N TRP A 141 -13.58 -3.64 17.26
CA TRP A 141 -13.25 -3.32 15.87
C TRP A 141 -14.21 -2.27 15.34
N GLU A 142 -13.67 -1.27 14.65
CA GLU A 142 -14.43 -0.14 14.11
C GLU A 142 -14.76 -0.39 12.64
N PHE A 143 -16.03 -0.67 12.34
CA PHE A 143 -16.54 -0.67 10.98
C PHE A 143 -17.14 0.70 10.66
N MET A 144 -16.96 1.21 9.45
CA MET A 144 -17.45 2.53 9.05
C MET A 144 -18.37 2.43 7.83
N THR A 145 -19.41 3.26 7.79
CA THR A 145 -20.26 3.46 6.60
C THR A 145 -20.53 4.96 6.36
N ILE A 146 -20.58 5.33 5.07
CA ILE A 146 -21.02 6.65 4.58
C ILE A 146 -22.38 6.59 3.87
N HIS A 147 -23.03 5.42 3.83
CA HIS A 147 -24.24 5.23 3.03
C HIS A 147 -25.45 6.03 3.55
N CYS A 148 -25.40 6.43 4.83
CA CYS A 148 -26.45 7.20 5.49
C CYS A 148 -26.12 8.70 5.59
N TRP A 149 -25.25 9.21 4.72
CA TRP A 149 -24.87 10.62 4.69
C TRP A 149 -26.10 11.51 4.52
N GLY A 150 -26.23 12.54 5.35
CA GLY A 150 -27.35 13.47 5.37
C GLY A 150 -28.61 12.95 6.07
N GLU A 151 -28.65 11.70 6.51
CA GLU A 151 -29.81 11.16 7.23
C GLU A 151 -29.89 11.63 8.68
N ARG A 152 -31.06 11.45 9.30
CA ARG A 152 -31.24 11.74 10.73
C ARG A 152 -30.51 10.71 11.60
N ALA A 153 -29.73 11.20 12.55
CA ALA A 153 -28.97 10.36 13.47
C ALA A 153 -29.82 9.63 14.51
N ALA A 154 -30.89 10.28 14.99
CA ALA A 154 -31.76 9.77 16.05
C ALA A 154 -32.79 8.77 15.51
N GLY A 155 -33.01 7.67 16.24
CA GLY A 155 -33.99 6.64 15.93
C GLY A 155 -33.45 5.21 16.11
N ASP A 156 -34.14 4.25 15.53
CA ASP A 156 -33.83 2.83 15.71
C ASP A 156 -32.75 2.38 14.71
N TRP A 157 -31.59 2.04 15.23
CA TRP A 157 -30.50 1.42 14.49
C TRP A 157 -30.55 -0.10 14.65
N ILE A 158 -30.34 -0.83 13.55
CA ILE A 158 -30.43 -2.29 13.55
C ILE A 158 -29.09 -2.87 13.10
N LEU A 159 -28.42 -3.61 13.99
CA LEU A 159 -27.26 -4.43 13.67
C LEU A 159 -27.70 -5.86 13.38
N GLU A 160 -27.37 -6.37 12.20
CA GLU A 160 -27.60 -7.76 11.80
C GLU A 160 -26.27 -8.50 11.60
N VAL A 161 -26.12 -9.63 12.28
CA VAL A 161 -24.95 -10.51 12.13
C VAL A 161 -25.41 -11.87 11.64
N TYR A 162 -24.96 -12.25 10.45
CA TYR A 162 -25.22 -13.53 9.82
C TYR A 162 -24.01 -14.45 9.97
N ASP A 163 -24.27 -15.72 10.24
CA ASP A 163 -23.25 -16.78 10.22
C ASP A 163 -23.58 -17.79 9.11
N THR A 164 -22.78 -17.76 8.03
CA THR A 164 -22.90 -18.65 6.88
C THR A 164 -21.98 -19.86 7.07
N PRO A 165 -22.49 -21.05 7.43
CA PRO A 165 -21.68 -22.21 7.74
C PRO A 165 -20.81 -22.64 6.56
N SER A 166 -19.51 -22.77 6.82
CA SER A 166 -18.56 -23.38 5.91
C SER A 166 -18.23 -24.82 6.32
N GLN A 167 -17.91 -25.69 5.36
CA GLN A 167 -17.52 -27.11 5.60
C GLN A 167 -16.21 -27.27 6.41
N LEU A 168 -15.52 -26.18 6.74
CA LEU A 168 -14.19 -26.18 7.35
C LEU A 168 -14.20 -25.85 8.85
N ARG A 169 -15.37 -25.79 9.50
CA ARG A 169 -15.48 -25.55 10.95
C ARG A 169 -16.43 -26.52 11.64
N ASN A 170 -16.26 -26.65 12.96
CA ASN A 170 -17.18 -27.38 13.81
C ASN A 170 -18.46 -26.56 14.05
N PHE A 171 -19.60 -27.03 13.55
CA PHE A 171 -20.90 -26.34 13.69
C PHE A 171 -21.45 -26.32 15.13
N LYS A 172 -20.84 -27.07 16.06
CA LYS A 172 -21.29 -27.15 17.46
C LYS A 172 -20.95 -25.90 18.29
N THR A 173 -19.98 -25.10 17.87
CA THR A 173 -19.59 -23.87 18.59
C THR A 173 -20.18 -22.64 17.90
N PRO A 174 -21.22 -21.99 18.47
CA PRO A 174 -21.79 -20.79 17.87
C PRO A 174 -20.91 -19.56 18.12
N GLY A 175 -21.08 -18.55 17.27
CA GLY A 175 -20.56 -17.21 17.55
C GLY A 175 -21.27 -16.54 18.72
N LYS A 176 -20.65 -15.50 19.28
CA LYS A 176 -21.25 -14.66 20.31
C LYS A 176 -20.91 -13.20 20.06
N LEU A 177 -21.91 -12.40 19.71
CA LEU A 177 -21.84 -10.94 19.77
C LEU A 177 -21.85 -10.57 21.25
N LYS A 178 -20.76 -9.99 21.75
CA LYS A 178 -20.63 -9.64 23.18
C LYS A 178 -21.15 -8.24 23.46
N GLU A 179 -20.72 -7.30 22.61
CA GLU A 179 -21.12 -5.90 22.73
C GLU A 179 -20.95 -5.17 21.41
N TRP A 180 -21.71 -4.10 21.24
CA TRP A 180 -21.52 -3.15 20.14
C TRP A 180 -21.97 -1.73 20.53
N SER A 181 -21.46 -0.72 19.85
CA SER A 181 -21.85 0.68 20.04
C SER A 181 -21.74 1.47 18.74
N LEU A 182 -22.39 2.64 18.73
CA LEU A 182 -22.37 3.58 17.62
C LEU A 182 -21.54 4.82 17.98
N VAL A 183 -20.77 5.30 17.01
CA VAL A 183 -20.20 6.65 17.03
C VAL A 183 -20.69 7.36 15.77
N LEU A 184 -21.44 8.43 15.97
CA LEU A 184 -22.09 9.19 14.91
C LEU A 184 -21.32 10.48 14.72
N TYR A 185 -20.94 10.77 13.47
CA TYR A 185 -20.32 12.04 13.08
C TYR A 185 -21.29 12.81 12.20
N GLY A 186 -21.28 14.13 12.34
CA GLY A 186 -22.04 15.01 11.46
C GLY A 186 -22.37 16.34 12.12
N THR A 187 -23.50 16.93 11.80
CA THR A 187 -23.85 18.30 12.21
C THR A 187 -25.14 18.33 13.03
N SER A 188 -25.27 19.32 13.91
CA SER A 188 -26.47 19.51 14.74
C SER A 188 -27.66 20.12 13.98
N VAL A 189 -27.39 20.79 12.85
CA VAL A 189 -28.37 21.46 12.00
C VAL A 189 -28.22 20.98 10.56
N GLN A 190 -29.26 21.12 9.73
CA GLN A 190 -29.22 20.63 8.36
C GLN A 190 -28.13 21.37 7.55
N PRO A 191 -27.12 20.67 7.02
CA PRO A 191 -25.99 21.32 6.35
C PRO A 191 -26.35 21.92 4.99
N TYR A 192 -27.45 21.46 4.38
CA TYR A 192 -27.93 21.93 3.08
C TYR A 192 -29.27 22.64 3.25
N SER A 193 -29.26 23.96 3.40
CA SER A 193 -30.48 24.78 3.46
C SER A 193 -30.75 25.39 2.07
N PRO A 194 -31.92 25.17 1.45
CA PRO A 194 -32.31 25.90 0.25
C PRO A 194 -32.70 27.32 0.67
N THR A 195 -31.73 28.24 0.72
CA THR A 195 -32.01 29.68 0.84
C THR A 195 -31.99 30.30 -0.55
N ASN A 196 -33.12 30.92 -0.90
CA ASN A 196 -33.46 31.46 -2.21
C ASN A 196 -32.45 32.49 -2.76
N GLU A 197 -32.04 32.33 -4.02
CA GLU A 197 -32.20 33.32 -5.09
C GLU A 197 -31.90 32.66 -6.45
N PHE A 198 -32.92 32.01 -7.04
CA PHE A 198 -32.91 31.70 -8.48
C PHE A 198 -33.83 32.71 -9.18
N PRO A 199 -33.37 33.45 -10.20
CA PRO A 199 -34.27 34.10 -11.13
C PRO A 199 -35.11 33.00 -11.80
N LYS A 200 -36.42 33.04 -11.56
CA LYS A 200 -37.39 32.18 -12.23
C LYS A 200 -37.31 32.44 -13.73
N VAL A 201 -36.73 31.52 -14.49
CA VAL A 201 -37.12 31.33 -15.89
C VAL A 201 -38.38 30.46 -15.85
N GLU A 202 -39.48 31.03 -16.34
CA GLU A 202 -40.82 30.45 -16.33
C GLU A 202 -40.83 29.06 -16.97
N ARG A 203 -41.16 28.02 -16.17
CA ARG A 203 -41.74 26.79 -16.70
C ARG A 203 -43.25 26.89 -16.56
N VAL A 204 -43.89 27.04 -17.71
CA VAL A 204 -45.33 26.96 -17.91
C VAL A 204 -45.82 25.61 -17.38
N ARG A 205 -46.78 25.65 -16.45
CA ARG A 205 -47.56 24.49 -16.02
C ARG A 205 -48.48 24.07 -17.15
N TYR A 206 -48.44 22.80 -17.54
CA TYR A 206 -49.67 22.11 -17.92
C TYR A 206 -49.86 20.82 -17.10
N SER A 207 -51.06 20.80 -16.55
CA SER A 207 -51.86 19.92 -15.70
C SER A 207 -51.66 18.40 -15.71
N ARG A 208 -52.02 17.88 -14.52
CA ARG A 208 -52.88 16.71 -14.20
C ARG A 208 -52.51 15.34 -14.75
N VAL A 209 -52.14 14.50 -13.78
CA VAL A 209 -52.28 13.04 -13.75
C VAL A 209 -53.64 12.61 -14.30
N GLU A 210 -53.61 11.83 -15.37
CA GLU A 210 -54.57 10.76 -15.64
C GLU A 210 -53.80 9.43 -15.75
N ASP A 211 -54.43 8.39 -15.24
CA ASP A 211 -53.97 6.99 -15.15
C ASP A 211 -53.47 6.44 -16.51
N PRO A 212 -52.50 5.50 -16.53
CA PRO A 212 -51.99 4.95 -17.77
C PRO A 212 -52.96 3.89 -18.31
N THR A 213 -53.53 4.15 -19.48
CA THR A 213 -54.02 3.08 -20.34
C THR A 213 -52.93 2.70 -21.32
N ASP A 214 -52.55 1.43 -21.27
CA ASP A 214 -51.70 0.71 -22.21
C ASP A 214 -51.93 1.14 -23.67
N ASP A 215 -50.89 1.63 -24.34
CA ASP A 215 -50.66 1.30 -25.75
C ASP A 215 -49.18 1.49 -26.14
N TYR A 216 -48.62 0.47 -26.80
CA TYR A 216 -47.23 0.43 -27.24
C TYR A 216 -47.09 1.18 -28.58
N GLY A 217 -46.35 2.30 -28.58
CA GLY A 217 -45.89 2.97 -29.78
C GLY A 217 -44.39 3.25 -29.69
N THR A 218 -43.63 2.77 -30.67
CA THR A 218 -42.20 3.07 -30.88
C THR A 218 -42.03 4.57 -31.14
N GLU A 219 -41.63 5.33 -30.12
CA GLU A 219 -41.20 6.71 -30.28
C GLU A 219 -39.66 6.78 -30.21
N ASP A 220 -39.04 7.17 -31.32
CA ASP A 220 -37.62 7.50 -31.39
C ASP A 220 -37.33 8.63 -30.38
N TYR A 221 -36.32 8.42 -29.55
CA TYR A 221 -35.92 9.34 -28.50
C TYR A 221 -35.62 10.74 -29.08
N ALA A 222 -36.46 11.73 -28.75
CA ALA A 222 -36.37 13.10 -29.27
C ALA A 222 -35.60 14.07 -28.34
N GLY A 223 -34.91 13.56 -27.31
CA GLY A 223 -34.11 14.37 -26.39
C GLY A 223 -32.69 14.64 -26.90
N PRO A 224 -31.91 15.51 -26.21
CA PRO A 224 -30.52 15.74 -26.58
C PRO A 224 -29.69 14.46 -26.35
N CYS A 225 -28.75 14.21 -27.26
CA CYS A 225 -27.75 13.16 -27.15
C CYS A 225 -26.55 13.63 -26.32
N ASP A 226 -25.81 12.66 -25.78
CA ASP A 226 -24.51 12.93 -25.15
C ASP A 226 -23.55 13.61 -26.15
N PRO A 227 -22.71 14.57 -25.72
CA PRO A 227 -21.76 15.24 -26.61
C PRO A 227 -20.75 14.30 -27.30
N GLU A 228 -20.51 13.11 -26.75
CA GLU A 228 -19.65 12.09 -27.35
C GLU A 228 -20.39 11.16 -28.33
N CYS A 229 -21.70 11.37 -28.56
CA CYS A 229 -22.44 10.72 -29.63
C CYS A 229 -22.12 11.38 -30.99
N SER A 230 -21.99 10.57 -32.02
CA SER A 230 -21.88 11.03 -33.41
C SER A 230 -23.23 11.52 -33.95
N GLU A 231 -23.20 12.06 -35.18
CA GLU A 231 -24.40 12.52 -35.91
C GLU A 231 -25.42 11.42 -36.22
N VAL A 232 -25.09 10.13 -36.01
CA VAL A 232 -26.00 8.99 -36.20
C VAL A 232 -27.17 8.99 -35.19
N GLY A 233 -27.02 9.72 -34.07
CA GLY A 233 -28.04 9.85 -33.04
C GLY A 233 -27.86 8.91 -31.86
N CYS A 234 -28.82 8.93 -30.95
CA CYS A 234 -28.80 8.21 -29.68
C CYS A 234 -30.20 7.75 -29.31
N ASP A 235 -30.27 6.70 -28.49
CA ASP A 235 -31.53 6.18 -27.96
C ASP A 235 -31.81 6.75 -26.54
N GLY A 236 -30.99 7.68 -26.09
CA GLY A 236 -31.02 8.26 -24.74
C GLY A 236 -29.91 9.31 -24.52
N PRO A 237 -29.98 10.07 -23.42
CA PRO A 237 -29.08 11.22 -23.19
C PRO A 237 -27.66 10.83 -22.72
N GLY A 238 -27.44 9.57 -22.34
CA GLY A 238 -26.17 9.13 -21.76
C GLY A 238 -25.12 8.67 -22.79
N PRO A 239 -23.83 8.65 -22.43
CA PRO A 239 -22.73 8.29 -23.34
C PRO A 239 -22.72 6.81 -23.73
N ASP A 240 -23.53 5.97 -23.06
CA ASP A 240 -23.75 4.56 -23.37
C ASP A 240 -24.99 4.31 -24.25
N HIS A 241 -25.77 5.35 -24.52
CA HIS A 241 -26.94 5.34 -25.39
C HIS A 241 -26.65 5.86 -26.81
N CYS A 242 -25.39 6.18 -27.11
CA CYS A 242 -24.99 6.59 -28.45
C CYS A 242 -25.00 5.40 -29.42
N ASN A 243 -25.65 5.58 -30.57
CA ASN A 243 -25.63 4.57 -31.63
C ASN A 243 -24.24 4.47 -32.29
N ASP A 244 -23.51 5.58 -32.37
CA ASP A 244 -22.08 5.59 -32.67
C ASP A 244 -21.33 6.71 -31.95
N CYS A 245 -20.05 6.48 -31.62
CA CYS A 245 -19.23 7.41 -30.84
C CYS A 245 -18.44 8.37 -31.72
N LEU A 246 -18.42 9.64 -31.32
CA LEU A 246 -17.64 10.69 -31.93
C LEU A 246 -16.13 10.33 -31.93
N HIS A 247 -15.57 10.09 -30.74
CA HIS A 247 -14.12 9.84 -30.56
C HIS A 247 -13.79 8.36 -30.34
N TYR A 248 -13.86 7.88 -29.09
CA TYR A 248 -13.50 6.51 -28.74
C TYR A 248 -14.66 5.81 -28.05
N TYR A 249 -14.62 4.48 -28.03
CA TYR A 249 -15.51 3.69 -27.21
C TYR A 249 -14.76 2.75 -26.28
N TYR A 250 -15.26 2.68 -25.07
CA TYR A 250 -14.84 1.78 -24.02
C TYR A 250 -15.89 0.70 -23.81
N LYS A 251 -15.47 -0.56 -23.75
CA LYS A 251 -16.37 -1.72 -23.59
C LYS A 251 -16.30 -2.27 -22.19
N LEU A 252 -17.41 -2.22 -21.45
CA LEU A 252 -17.50 -2.78 -20.11
C LEU A 252 -17.67 -4.31 -20.15
N LYS A 253 -17.49 -4.96 -18.99
CA LYS A 253 -17.60 -6.42 -18.85
C LYS A 253 -18.98 -6.97 -19.22
N ASN A 254 -20.02 -6.14 -19.15
CA ASN A 254 -21.41 -6.43 -19.54
C ASN A 254 -21.67 -6.20 -21.05
N ASN A 255 -20.63 -6.01 -21.86
CA ASN A 255 -20.68 -5.66 -23.28
C ASN A 255 -21.26 -4.28 -23.63
N THR A 256 -21.58 -3.40 -22.67
CA THR A 256 -22.02 -2.05 -22.98
C THR A 256 -20.88 -1.22 -23.57
N ARG A 257 -21.20 -0.43 -24.59
CA ARG A 257 -20.28 0.50 -25.29
C ARG A 257 -20.52 1.89 -24.70
N ILE A 258 -19.49 2.52 -24.17
CA ILE A 258 -19.56 3.90 -23.67
C ILE A 258 -18.66 4.77 -24.54
N CYS A 259 -19.18 5.88 -25.03
CA CYS A 259 -18.42 6.87 -25.78
C CYS A 259 -17.61 7.76 -24.84
N VAL A 260 -16.34 7.99 -25.19
CA VAL A 260 -15.40 8.81 -24.41
C VAL A 260 -14.52 9.63 -25.36
N SER A 261 -14.20 10.86 -24.95
CA SER A 261 -13.33 11.78 -25.71
C SER A 261 -11.88 11.30 -25.79
N SER A 262 -11.41 10.59 -24.76
CA SER A 262 -10.09 9.97 -24.68
C SER A 262 -10.15 8.66 -23.89
N CYS A 263 -9.18 7.77 -24.13
CA CYS A 263 -9.15 6.51 -23.41
C CYS A 263 -8.78 6.71 -21.93
N PRO A 264 -9.55 6.13 -20.99
CA PRO A 264 -9.29 6.28 -19.56
C PRO A 264 -7.96 5.62 -19.16
N SER A 265 -7.38 6.05 -18.05
CA SER A 265 -6.12 5.50 -17.52
C SER A 265 -6.13 3.97 -17.48
N GLY A 266 -4.98 3.36 -17.79
CA GLY A 266 -4.87 1.91 -17.99
C GLY A 266 -5.42 1.40 -19.32
N HIS A 267 -5.78 2.29 -20.25
CA HIS A 267 -6.21 1.93 -21.61
C HIS A 267 -5.48 2.77 -22.65
N TYR A 268 -5.27 2.17 -23.82
CA TYR A 268 -4.70 2.82 -25.00
C TYR A 268 -5.70 2.78 -26.15
N HIS A 269 -5.55 3.72 -27.10
CA HIS A 269 -6.36 3.73 -28.30
C HIS A 269 -5.83 2.66 -29.29
N ALA A 270 -6.65 1.65 -29.56
CA ALA A 270 -6.38 0.69 -30.62
C ALA A 270 -7.07 1.11 -31.93
N ASP A 271 -6.72 0.44 -33.03
CA ASP A 271 -7.38 0.65 -34.32
C ASP A 271 -8.90 0.54 -34.20
N LYS A 272 -9.61 1.40 -34.94
CA LYS A 272 -11.08 1.53 -34.96
C LYS A 272 -11.68 2.13 -33.68
N LYS A 273 -11.11 3.22 -33.16
CA LYS A 273 -11.70 4.03 -32.08
C LYS A 273 -11.98 3.25 -30.78
N ARG A 274 -11.28 2.14 -30.52
CA ARG A 274 -11.54 1.29 -29.35
C ARG A 274 -10.49 1.51 -28.27
N CYS A 275 -10.92 1.74 -27.04
CA CYS A 275 -10.02 1.71 -25.89
C CYS A 275 -9.75 0.26 -25.46
N ARG A 276 -8.48 -0.16 -25.53
CA ARG A 276 -8.03 -1.49 -25.09
C ARG A 276 -7.20 -1.37 -23.82
N LYS A 277 -7.25 -2.40 -22.99
CA LYS A 277 -6.50 -2.43 -21.72
C LYS A 277 -5.01 -2.54 -21.96
N CYS A 278 -4.25 -1.81 -21.14
CA CYS A 278 -2.83 -2.02 -20.98
C CYS A 278 -2.53 -3.39 -20.37
N ALA A 279 -1.29 -3.83 -20.55
CA ALA A 279 -0.77 -4.99 -19.83
C ALA A 279 -0.86 -4.81 -18.30
N PRO A 280 -0.86 -5.90 -17.51
CA PRO A 280 -0.80 -5.81 -16.05
C PRO A 280 0.35 -4.92 -15.57
N ASN A 281 0.16 -4.25 -14.44
CA ASN A 281 1.15 -3.36 -13.79
C ASN A 281 1.50 -2.07 -14.55
N CYS A 282 1.01 -1.92 -15.78
CA CYS A 282 1.12 -0.70 -16.55
C CYS A 282 -0.01 0.28 -16.21
N GLU A 283 0.33 1.56 -16.02
CA GLU A 283 -0.61 2.65 -15.76
C GLU A 283 -0.99 3.38 -17.06
N SER A 284 -0.02 3.65 -17.93
CA SER A 284 -0.25 4.15 -19.30
C SER A 284 0.56 3.36 -20.30
N CYS A 285 -0.02 3.00 -21.45
CA CYS A 285 0.62 2.19 -22.48
C CYS A 285 0.29 2.73 -23.87
N PHE A 286 1.09 2.32 -24.87
CA PHE A 286 0.75 2.50 -26.28
C PHE A 286 0.28 1.19 -26.94
N GLY A 287 0.24 0.09 -26.18
CA GLY A 287 -0.14 -1.22 -26.66
C GLY A 287 -0.52 -2.20 -25.55
N SER A 288 -0.96 -3.40 -25.94
CA SER A 288 -1.46 -4.42 -25.00
C SER A 288 -0.39 -5.33 -24.43
N HIS A 289 0.81 -5.34 -25.01
CA HIS A 289 1.90 -6.20 -24.57
C HIS A 289 2.65 -5.59 -23.36
N GLY A 290 3.31 -6.45 -22.58
CA GLY A 290 4.01 -6.05 -21.34
C GLY A 290 5.23 -5.16 -21.57
N ASP A 291 5.73 -5.10 -22.80
CA ASP A 291 6.84 -4.29 -23.31
C ASP A 291 6.36 -3.02 -24.05
N GLN A 292 5.08 -2.66 -23.90
CA GLN A 292 4.48 -1.48 -24.54
C GLN A 292 3.98 -0.46 -23.52
N CYS A 293 4.65 -0.40 -22.38
CA CYS A 293 4.30 0.45 -21.26
C CYS A 293 5.06 1.78 -21.29
N LEU A 294 4.36 2.86 -20.93
CA LEU A 294 4.92 4.22 -20.80
C LEU A 294 5.07 4.65 -19.34
N SER A 295 4.26 4.10 -18.42
CA SER A 295 4.37 4.37 -16.98
C SER A 295 3.80 3.20 -16.17
N CYS A 296 4.34 2.99 -14.97
CA CYS A 296 4.01 1.85 -14.12
C CYS A 296 3.16 2.25 -12.92
N LYS A 297 2.28 1.34 -12.50
CA LYS A 297 1.49 1.49 -11.28
C LYS A 297 2.40 1.59 -10.06
N TYR A 298 1.89 2.20 -8.99
CA TYR A 298 2.59 2.29 -7.71
C TYR A 298 3.16 0.95 -7.25
N GLY A 299 4.44 0.94 -6.86
CA GLY A 299 5.18 -0.26 -6.45
C GLY A 299 5.89 -1.01 -7.59
N TYR A 300 5.77 -0.53 -8.84
CA TYR A 300 6.51 -1.04 -10.00
C TYR A 300 7.39 0.05 -10.61
N PHE A 301 8.49 -0.37 -11.22
CA PHE A 301 9.47 0.51 -11.85
C PHE A 301 9.49 0.26 -13.36
N LEU A 302 9.49 1.33 -14.13
CA LEU A 302 9.60 1.25 -15.59
C LEU A 302 11.05 0.92 -15.97
N ASN A 303 11.23 -0.10 -16.80
CA ASN A 303 12.48 -0.32 -17.52
C ASN A 303 12.35 0.30 -18.91
N GLU A 304 13.09 1.39 -19.17
CA GLU A 304 13.08 2.11 -20.45
C GLU A 304 13.67 1.31 -21.62
N GLU A 305 14.50 0.29 -21.37
CA GLU A 305 15.07 -0.53 -22.44
C GLU A 305 14.04 -1.52 -23.00
N THR A 306 13.21 -2.07 -22.12
CA THR A 306 12.21 -3.08 -22.45
C THR A 306 10.80 -2.52 -22.45
N ASN A 307 10.61 -1.24 -22.11
CA ASN A 307 9.32 -0.58 -21.90
C ASN A 307 8.34 -1.42 -21.06
N SER A 308 8.87 -2.04 -20.00
CA SER A 308 8.13 -2.98 -19.15
C SER A 308 8.21 -2.61 -17.69
N CYS A 309 7.16 -2.96 -16.94
CA CYS A 309 7.07 -2.70 -15.50
C CYS A 309 7.57 -3.90 -14.70
N VAL A 310 8.58 -3.68 -13.88
CA VAL A 310 9.21 -4.71 -13.04
C VAL A 310 9.13 -4.34 -11.56
N THR A 311 9.12 -5.34 -10.68
CA THR A 311 9.15 -5.13 -9.21
C THR A 311 10.57 -4.85 -8.71
N HIS A 312 11.56 -5.43 -9.38
CA HIS A 312 12.97 -5.21 -9.12
C HIS A 312 13.68 -4.94 -10.45
N CYS A 313 14.52 -3.91 -10.46
CA CYS A 313 15.33 -3.57 -11.62
C CYS A 313 16.37 -4.66 -11.89
N PRO A 314 16.63 -4.99 -13.17
CA PRO A 314 17.63 -5.99 -13.53
C PRO A 314 19.04 -5.56 -13.15
N ASP A 315 19.96 -6.53 -13.08
CA ASP A 315 21.38 -6.28 -12.85
C ASP A 315 21.91 -5.19 -13.80
N GLY A 316 22.75 -4.31 -13.27
CA GLY A 316 23.23 -3.11 -13.95
C GLY A 316 22.31 -1.90 -13.84
N SER A 317 21.20 -1.99 -13.10
CA SER A 317 20.30 -0.87 -12.81
C SER A 317 19.80 -0.85 -11.36
N TYR A 318 19.50 0.35 -10.86
CA TYR A 318 18.95 0.59 -9.52
C TYR A 318 17.54 1.19 -9.60
N GLN A 319 16.80 1.03 -8.51
CA GLN A 319 15.42 1.49 -8.36
C GLN A 319 15.40 2.97 -7.96
N ASP A 320 14.84 3.83 -8.81
CA ASP A 320 14.58 5.22 -8.46
C ASP A 320 13.14 5.40 -8.01
N THR A 321 12.94 5.55 -6.70
CA THR A 321 11.63 5.73 -6.07
C THR A 321 11.01 7.11 -6.28
N LYS A 322 11.79 8.12 -6.67
CA LYS A 322 11.27 9.47 -6.96
C LYS A 322 10.61 9.54 -8.33
N LYS A 323 11.12 8.74 -9.28
CA LYS A 323 10.63 8.70 -10.67
C LYS A 323 9.94 7.40 -11.06
N ASN A 324 9.89 6.40 -10.17
CA ASN A 324 9.41 5.04 -10.45
C ASN A 324 10.07 4.43 -11.69
N LEU A 325 11.39 4.58 -11.81
CA LEU A 325 12.17 4.19 -12.99
C LEU A 325 13.39 3.35 -12.60
N CYS A 326 13.75 2.38 -13.44
CA CYS A 326 15.03 1.69 -13.36
C CYS A 326 16.11 2.50 -14.06
N ARG A 327 17.09 3.01 -13.29
CA ARG A 327 18.22 3.78 -13.84
C ARG A 327 19.49 2.94 -13.85
N LYS A 328 20.34 3.12 -14.85
CA LYS A 328 21.61 2.40 -14.98
C LYS A 328 22.58 2.75 -13.86
N CYS A 329 23.32 1.75 -13.40
CA CYS A 329 24.50 1.93 -12.55
C CYS A 329 25.65 2.58 -13.32
N SER A 330 26.63 3.12 -12.59
CA SER A 330 27.93 3.52 -13.17
C SER A 330 28.61 2.38 -13.94
N GLU A 331 29.50 2.75 -14.86
CA GLU A 331 30.27 1.78 -15.66
C GLU A 331 30.98 0.75 -14.78
N ASN A 332 31.10 -0.48 -15.29
CA ASN A 332 31.77 -1.62 -14.64
C ASN A 332 31.07 -2.15 -13.37
N CYS A 333 29.96 -1.54 -12.96
CA CYS A 333 29.14 -2.00 -11.86
C CYS A 333 28.12 -3.05 -12.32
N LYS A 334 27.93 -4.10 -11.51
CA LYS A 334 26.92 -5.13 -11.69
C LYS A 334 25.68 -4.88 -10.82
N THR A 335 25.83 -4.53 -9.54
CA THR A 335 24.70 -4.12 -8.69
C THR A 335 25.04 -2.83 -7.96
N CYS A 336 24.09 -1.90 -7.89
CA CYS A 336 24.28 -0.61 -7.23
C CYS A 336 23.01 -0.17 -6.47
N THR A 337 23.20 0.68 -5.47
CA THR A 337 22.10 1.30 -4.71
C THR A 337 21.73 2.67 -5.28
N GLU A 338 22.72 3.38 -5.82
CA GLU A 338 22.61 4.65 -6.53
C GLU A 338 23.61 4.66 -7.68
N SER A 339 23.55 5.68 -8.55
CA SER A 339 24.47 5.81 -9.70
C SER A 339 25.94 5.57 -9.35
N ASP A 340 26.41 6.14 -8.23
CA ASP A 340 27.84 6.16 -7.85
C ASP A 340 28.18 5.22 -6.68
N ASN A 341 27.20 4.43 -6.23
CA ASN A 341 27.36 3.52 -5.10
C ASN A 341 27.20 2.07 -5.54
N CYS A 342 28.30 1.52 -6.07
CA CYS A 342 28.36 0.14 -6.51
C CYS A 342 28.55 -0.82 -5.34
N THR A 343 27.82 -1.93 -5.34
CA THR A 343 27.89 -2.99 -4.32
C THR A 343 28.50 -4.28 -4.86
N GLU A 344 28.46 -4.50 -6.17
CA GLU A 344 29.05 -5.67 -6.82
C GLU A 344 29.57 -5.29 -8.20
N CYS A 345 30.77 -5.77 -8.54
CA CYS A 345 31.42 -5.48 -9.81
C CYS A 345 31.16 -6.56 -10.87
N ARG A 346 31.29 -6.19 -12.14
CA ARG A 346 31.29 -7.16 -13.24
C ARG A 346 32.52 -8.07 -13.15
N GLU A 347 32.46 -9.24 -13.80
CA GLU A 347 33.55 -10.23 -13.75
C GLU A 347 34.91 -9.62 -14.17
N GLY A 348 35.97 -9.95 -13.41
CA GLY A 348 37.33 -9.42 -13.61
C GLY A 348 37.64 -8.11 -12.88
N LEU A 349 36.67 -7.56 -12.15
CA LEU A 349 36.82 -6.33 -11.37
C LEU A 349 36.58 -6.59 -9.88
N SER A 350 37.26 -5.85 -9.01
CA SER A 350 37.08 -5.86 -7.56
C SER A 350 36.51 -4.52 -7.08
N LEU A 351 35.70 -4.60 -6.02
CA LEU A 351 35.07 -3.44 -5.40
C LEU A 351 36.10 -2.70 -4.54
N GLN A 352 36.47 -1.48 -4.96
CA GLN A 352 37.33 -0.58 -4.20
C GLN A 352 36.50 0.60 -3.69
N GLY A 353 36.05 0.49 -2.44
CA GLY A 353 35.12 1.46 -1.86
C GLY A 353 33.73 1.32 -2.50
N SER A 354 33.28 2.33 -3.25
CA SER A 354 31.99 2.34 -3.96
C SER A 354 32.13 2.21 -5.48
N ARG A 355 33.34 1.92 -5.99
CA ARG A 355 33.67 1.86 -7.42
C ARG A 355 34.35 0.54 -7.77
N CYS A 356 34.16 0.10 -9.01
CA CYS A 356 34.80 -1.10 -9.53
C CYS A 356 36.12 -0.78 -10.23
N ALA A 357 37.16 -1.52 -9.88
CA ALA A 357 38.50 -1.41 -10.47
C ALA A 357 39.05 -2.80 -10.82
N VAL A 358 40.03 -2.88 -11.70
CA VAL A 358 40.61 -4.16 -12.14
C VAL A 358 41.24 -4.89 -10.95
N ALA A 359 40.92 -6.19 -10.80
CA ALA A 359 41.52 -7.05 -9.80
C ALA A 359 42.82 -7.66 -10.36
N CYS A 360 43.95 -7.41 -9.69
CA CYS A 360 45.23 -8.05 -10.01
C CYS A 360 45.43 -9.30 -9.14
N GLU A 361 46.22 -10.26 -9.61
CA GLU A 361 46.66 -11.41 -8.81
C GLU A 361 47.37 -10.99 -7.53
N ASP A 362 47.31 -11.83 -6.49
CA ASP A 362 48.02 -11.61 -5.23
C ASP A 362 49.50 -11.29 -5.48
N GLY A 363 49.99 -10.24 -4.83
CA GLY A 363 51.34 -9.72 -5.05
C GLY A 363 51.47 -8.70 -6.18
N ARG A 364 50.36 -8.28 -6.81
CA ARG A 364 50.33 -7.17 -7.79
C ARG A 364 49.27 -6.12 -7.42
N TYR A 365 49.48 -4.88 -7.86
CA TYR A 365 48.52 -3.78 -7.77
C TYR A 365 48.29 -3.13 -9.13
N PHE A 366 47.10 -2.60 -9.36
CA PHE A 366 46.77 -1.90 -10.59
C PHE A 366 47.22 -0.46 -10.53
N ASN A 367 48.09 -0.02 -11.45
CA ASN A 367 48.61 1.34 -11.49
C ASN A 367 47.80 2.30 -12.39
N GLY A 368 46.65 1.87 -12.92
CA GLY A 368 45.85 2.60 -13.90
C GLY A 368 46.02 2.12 -15.35
N GLN A 369 47.06 1.35 -15.65
CA GLN A 369 47.31 0.77 -16.98
C GLN A 369 47.50 -0.75 -16.94
N ASP A 370 48.28 -1.27 -15.98
CA ASP A 370 48.58 -2.69 -15.87
C ASP A 370 48.85 -3.12 -14.41
N CYS A 371 48.89 -4.43 -14.16
CA CYS A 371 49.16 -5.05 -12.87
C CYS A 371 50.66 -5.10 -12.59
N GLN A 372 51.14 -4.15 -11.79
CA GLN A 372 52.54 -4.05 -11.36
C GLN A 372 52.79 -4.83 -10.07
N PRO A 373 53.98 -5.42 -9.88
CA PRO A 373 54.30 -6.17 -8.67
C PRO A 373 54.33 -5.25 -7.44
N CYS A 374 53.86 -5.79 -6.32
CA CYS A 374 53.98 -5.18 -5.00
C CYS A 374 55.45 -5.05 -4.58
N HIS A 375 55.69 -4.20 -3.57
CA HIS A 375 57.00 -4.14 -2.93
C HIS A 375 57.38 -5.51 -2.33
N ARG A 376 58.66 -5.91 -2.37
CA ARG A 376 59.10 -7.29 -2.04
C ARG A 376 58.69 -7.83 -0.64
N PHE A 377 58.34 -6.93 0.28
CA PHE A 377 57.95 -7.27 1.65
C PHE A 377 56.43 -7.41 1.81
N CYS A 378 55.67 -7.19 0.73
CA CYS A 378 54.22 -7.23 0.69
C CYS A 378 53.77 -8.48 -0.05
N ALA A 379 52.98 -9.31 0.63
CA ALA A 379 52.22 -10.38 0.00
C ALA A 379 51.05 -9.82 -0.81
N THR A 380 50.38 -8.78 -0.30
CA THR A 380 49.34 -8.01 -1.02
C THR A 380 49.51 -6.51 -0.75
N CYS A 381 49.17 -5.66 -1.72
CA CYS A 381 49.33 -4.22 -1.62
C CYS A 381 48.22 -3.44 -2.35
N ALA A 382 47.95 -2.23 -1.88
CA ALA A 382 46.99 -1.30 -2.49
C ALA A 382 47.64 -0.31 -3.47
N GLY A 383 48.98 -0.24 -3.51
CA GLY A 383 49.71 0.73 -4.32
C GLY A 383 51.22 0.51 -4.33
N ALA A 384 51.93 1.42 -5.00
CA ALA A 384 53.38 1.37 -5.15
C ALA A 384 54.13 1.60 -3.82
N GLY A 385 55.24 0.87 -3.63
CA GLY A 385 56.18 1.11 -2.52
C GLY A 385 55.83 0.39 -1.22
N ALA A 386 56.65 0.63 -0.19
CA ALA A 386 56.61 -0.13 1.06
C ALA A 386 55.49 0.29 2.04
N GLY A 387 54.81 1.42 1.80
CA GLY A 387 53.81 2.00 2.70
C GLY A 387 52.35 1.77 2.31
N GLY A 388 52.10 1.05 1.21
CA GLY A 388 50.76 0.68 0.74
C GLY A 388 50.46 -0.80 0.95
N CYS A 389 51.04 -1.41 1.98
CA CYS A 389 50.98 -2.85 2.18
C CYS A 389 49.70 -3.28 2.90
N ILE A 390 49.04 -4.33 2.42
CA ILE A 390 47.84 -4.90 3.05
C ILE A 390 48.22 -6.13 3.88
N ASN A 391 49.00 -7.06 3.31
CA ASN A 391 49.55 -8.22 4.00
C ASN A 391 51.06 -8.33 3.78
N CYS A 392 51.78 -8.74 4.82
CA CYS A 392 53.23 -8.94 4.76
C CYS A 392 53.61 -10.33 4.27
N THR A 393 54.75 -10.45 3.58
CA THR A 393 55.34 -11.74 3.26
C THR A 393 55.78 -12.47 4.53
N GLU A 394 55.92 -13.79 4.45
CA GLU A 394 56.31 -14.62 5.59
C GLU A 394 57.62 -14.12 6.24
N GLY A 395 57.62 -13.96 7.57
CA GLY A 395 58.75 -13.42 8.32
C GLY A 395 58.76 -11.89 8.49
N TYR A 396 57.81 -11.16 7.90
CA TYR A 396 57.60 -9.73 8.13
C TYR A 396 56.30 -9.45 8.90
N PHE A 397 56.27 -8.34 9.61
CA PHE A 397 55.20 -7.93 10.51
C PHE A 397 54.63 -6.58 10.08
N MET A 398 53.30 -6.45 10.11
CA MET A 398 52.63 -5.20 9.74
C MET A 398 52.75 -4.15 10.85
N GLU A 399 53.31 -2.98 10.54
CA GLU A 399 53.41 -1.79 11.40
C GLU A 399 53.00 -0.55 10.58
N ASP A 400 51.86 0.08 10.93
CA ASP A 400 51.34 1.31 10.30
C ASP A 400 51.36 1.30 8.74
N GLY A 401 50.93 0.18 8.12
CA GLY A 401 50.86 0.02 6.66
C GLY A 401 52.18 -0.35 5.98
N ARG A 402 53.24 -0.64 6.76
CA ARG A 402 54.55 -1.10 6.31
C ARG A 402 54.88 -2.47 6.89
N CYS A 403 55.63 -3.25 6.13
CA CYS A 403 56.14 -4.55 6.59
C CYS A 403 57.56 -4.41 7.12
N VAL A 404 57.74 -4.71 8.41
CA VAL A 404 59.01 -4.62 9.13
C VAL A 404 59.44 -5.99 9.65
N GLN A 405 60.74 -6.23 9.79
CA GLN A 405 61.26 -7.53 10.27
C GLN A 405 61.21 -7.65 11.80
N SER A 406 61.13 -6.52 12.51
CA SER A 406 60.99 -6.45 13.96
C SER A 406 60.16 -5.22 14.33
N CYS A 407 59.28 -5.34 15.32
CA CYS A 407 58.44 -4.24 15.78
C CYS A 407 59.29 -3.15 16.43
N SER A 408 58.93 -1.88 16.20
CA SER A 408 59.58 -0.75 16.85
C SER A 408 59.39 -0.81 18.37
N ILE A 409 60.26 -0.13 19.13
CA ILE A 409 60.29 -0.16 20.63
C ILE A 409 58.94 0.22 21.27
N SER A 410 58.06 0.93 20.53
CA SER A 410 56.71 1.33 20.96
C SER A 410 55.58 0.36 20.57
N HIS A 411 55.90 -0.82 20.04
CA HIS A 411 54.95 -1.84 19.60
C HIS A 411 55.32 -3.22 20.17
N TYR A 412 54.33 -4.10 20.33
CA TYR A 412 54.49 -5.50 20.77
C TYR A 412 53.90 -6.48 19.75
N PHE A 413 54.34 -7.73 19.80
CA PHE A 413 53.86 -8.79 18.91
C PHE A 413 52.45 -9.23 19.25
N ASP A 414 51.58 -9.27 18.25
CA ASP A 414 50.24 -9.83 18.39
C ASP A 414 50.24 -11.31 18.00
N HIS A 415 49.91 -12.18 18.96
CA HIS A 415 49.84 -13.64 18.74
C HIS A 415 48.47 -14.12 18.23
N SER A 416 47.47 -13.25 18.16
CA SER A 416 46.13 -13.57 17.65
C SER A 416 45.97 -13.07 16.22
N SER A 417 46.32 -13.88 15.22
CA SER A 417 45.98 -13.57 13.82
C SER A 417 44.83 -14.47 13.35
N GLU A 418 43.62 -13.93 13.23
CA GLU A 418 42.45 -14.63 12.66
C GLU A 418 42.65 -15.01 11.18
N ASN A 419 43.63 -14.39 10.49
CA ASN A 419 43.90 -14.62 9.04
C ASN A 419 45.34 -15.09 8.73
N GLY A 420 46.12 -15.53 9.72
CA GLY A 420 47.48 -16.08 9.52
C GLY A 420 48.63 -15.07 9.31
N TYR A 421 48.36 -13.78 9.17
CA TYR A 421 49.36 -12.72 9.04
C TYR A 421 49.69 -12.05 10.38
N LYS A 422 50.97 -11.81 10.67
CA LYS A 422 51.45 -11.26 11.96
C LYS A 422 51.52 -9.73 11.93
N SER A 423 51.10 -9.07 13.01
CA SER A 423 51.10 -7.60 13.13
C SER A 423 51.74 -7.09 14.43
N CYS A 424 52.22 -5.84 14.39
CA CYS A 424 52.77 -5.11 15.52
C CYS A 424 51.69 -4.19 16.12
N LYS A 425 51.29 -4.42 17.37
CA LYS A 425 50.30 -3.58 18.08
C LYS A 425 51.00 -2.52 18.90
N LYS A 426 50.51 -1.27 18.83
CA LYS A 426 51.09 -0.15 19.58
C LYS A 426 50.77 -0.27 21.05
N PHE A 427 51.71 0.09 21.92
CA PHE A 427 51.39 0.30 23.34
C PHE A 427 50.39 1.45 23.46
N THR A 428 49.11 1.12 23.71
CA THR A 428 48.10 2.11 24.05
C THR A 428 47.93 2.12 25.57
N GLN A 429 47.86 3.32 26.18
CA GLN A 429 47.58 3.50 27.62
C GLN A 429 46.14 3.09 28.02
N ARG A 430 45.38 2.44 27.13
CA ARG A 430 43.95 2.17 27.28
C ARG A 430 43.66 0.68 27.20
N ALA A 431 44.20 -0.06 28.16
CA ALA A 431 43.71 -1.39 28.53
C ALA A 431 43.94 -1.60 30.03
N MET A 432 43.22 -0.85 30.85
CA MET A 432 43.02 -1.15 32.27
C MET A 432 41.51 -1.13 32.55
N THR A 433 40.77 -2.07 31.96
CA THR A 433 39.43 -2.45 32.44
C THR A 433 39.21 -3.95 32.36
N ASP A 434 40.28 -4.76 32.33
CA ASP A 434 40.16 -6.19 32.62
C ASP A 434 40.91 -6.49 33.92
N SER A 435 40.22 -7.18 34.84
CA SER A 435 40.49 -7.19 36.27
C SER A 435 41.61 -8.17 36.67
N SER A 436 42.72 -8.20 35.92
CA SER A 436 43.74 -9.25 36.07
C SER A 436 45.20 -8.84 35.82
N LEU A 437 45.62 -7.59 35.98
CA LEU A 437 47.06 -7.26 35.97
C LEU A 437 47.42 -6.09 36.90
N THR A 438 48.21 -6.39 37.93
CA THR A 438 48.83 -5.42 38.83
C THR A 438 50.31 -5.25 38.47
N ILE A 439 50.77 -4.00 38.34
CA ILE A 439 52.19 -3.67 38.15
C ILE A 439 52.90 -3.80 39.50
N VAL A 440 53.94 -4.63 39.58
CA VAL A 440 54.85 -4.69 40.75
C VAL A 440 56.17 -4.03 40.37
N GLU A 441 56.38 -2.84 40.96
CA GLU A 441 57.61 -2.05 41.17
C GLU A 441 58.73 -1.93 40.11
N LYS A 442 59.31 -0.72 40.11
CA LYS A 442 60.28 -0.20 39.16
C LYS A 442 61.68 -0.16 39.79
N THR A 443 62.58 -1.04 39.39
CA THR A 443 64.04 -0.84 39.59
C THR A 443 64.84 -1.39 38.42
N GLY A 444 65.59 -0.51 37.74
CA GLY A 444 66.71 -0.92 36.88
C GLY A 444 66.36 -1.56 35.52
N GLY A 445 65.71 -0.82 34.63
CA GLY A 445 65.97 -0.90 33.18
C GLY A 445 65.63 -2.18 32.40
N ASN A 446 65.03 -3.23 32.96
CA ASN A 446 64.59 -4.42 32.21
C ASN A 446 63.19 -4.89 32.66
N PHE A 447 62.30 -5.08 31.69
CA PHE A 447 60.97 -5.65 31.91
C PHE A 447 61.05 -7.19 31.88
N ARG A 448 60.62 -7.86 32.96
CA ARG A 448 60.35 -9.30 32.99
C ARG A 448 58.88 -9.53 33.34
N CYS A 449 58.16 -10.28 32.49
CA CYS A 449 56.83 -10.77 32.81
C CYS A 449 56.93 -12.14 33.49
N GLY A 450 56.37 -12.28 34.69
CA GLY A 450 56.24 -13.56 35.39
C GLY A 450 54.76 -13.89 35.62
N LEU A 451 54.33 -15.09 35.24
CA LEU A 451 53.01 -15.65 35.57
C LEU A 451 53.01 -16.14 37.03
N ALA A 452 51.97 -15.78 37.78
CA ALA A 452 51.71 -16.34 39.10
C ALA A 452 50.53 -17.33 39.03
N SER A 453 50.82 -18.62 38.83
CA SER A 453 50.24 -19.71 39.62
C SER A 453 50.86 -21.05 39.19
N SER A 454 51.21 -21.83 40.20
CA SER A 454 51.96 -23.09 40.20
C SER A 454 51.33 -24.22 39.37
N THR A 455 52.10 -24.80 38.43
CA THR A 455 52.59 -26.21 38.44
C THR A 455 53.18 -26.57 37.07
N LEU A 456 54.53 -26.67 36.98
CA LEU A 456 55.36 -27.63 36.20
C LEU A 456 56.78 -27.05 35.97
N PRO A 457 57.83 -27.92 35.82
CA PRO A 457 59.25 -27.55 36.00
C PRO A 457 59.90 -26.92 34.74
N PRO A 458 61.16 -26.43 34.85
CA PRO A 458 61.68 -25.33 34.06
C PRO A 458 62.55 -25.78 32.87
N SER A 459 62.50 -25.04 31.76
CA SER A 459 63.62 -25.01 30.80
C SER A 459 63.60 -23.75 29.94
N ILE A 460 64.27 -22.73 30.48
CA ILE A 460 65.25 -21.82 29.84
C ILE A 460 64.82 -21.02 28.58
N CYS A 461 64.94 -19.69 28.76
CA CYS A 461 65.10 -18.58 27.82
C CYS A 461 63.87 -18.03 27.09
#